data_AF-A0A6S5C7K5-F1
#
_entry.id   AF-A0A6S5C7K5-F1
#
_cell.length_a   1.000
_cell.length_b   1.000
_cell.length_c   1.000
_cell.angle_alpha   90.00
_cell.angle_beta   90.00
_cell.angle_gamma   90.00
#
_symmetry.space_group_name_H-M   'P 1'
#
loop_
_entity.id
_entity.type
_entity.pdbx_description
1 polymer ?
#
loop_
_entity_poly.entity_id
_entity_poly.type
_entity_poly.pdbx_seq_one_letter_code
_entity_poly.pdbx_strand_id
1 'polypeptide(L)'
;MNRVIAVIYGVAGLWFLLLASPRSLGEAAVKYAFAAILLFFAYRRFRASSKNAAEYVKQEDGAWLQLTVVPAAPPILWFPAVLSIILGAGVVGSGMAYLWVLGLIFALLTWLVLLQDHRGGNPTAPRRFRVNPEGIETDGTFLRKDDIHDLRIRNKFAGGVEIVYDANQGIPTGVTMGLAGRRALAEVAYRVEVEAAGKAYVLAAGLDEVTAKGVATEIGKALNLAMPAS
;
A
#
# COMPACT_ATOMS: atom_id res chain seq x y z
N MET A 1 12.27 10.25 3.19
CA MET A 1 12.54 8.91 2.61
C MET A 1 11.84 8.70 1.26
N ASN A 2 10.54 8.96 1.14
CA ASN A 2 9.74 8.70 -0.08
C ASN A 2 10.26 9.42 -1.34
N ARG A 3 10.69 10.67 -1.21
CA ARG A 3 11.27 11.46 -2.32
C ARG A 3 12.63 10.94 -2.79
N VAL A 4 13.49 10.50 -1.87
CA VAL A 4 14.80 9.92 -2.21
C VAL A 4 14.62 8.62 -3.01
N ILE A 5 13.69 7.77 -2.56
CA ILE A 5 13.30 6.56 -3.28
C ILE A 5 12.75 6.92 -4.66
N ALA A 6 11.84 7.89 -4.77
CA ALA A 6 11.31 8.34 -6.05
C ALA A 6 12.43 8.78 -7.03
N VAL A 7 13.42 9.52 -6.54
CA VAL A 7 14.58 9.93 -7.36
C VAL A 7 15.39 8.73 -7.83
N ILE A 8 15.71 7.77 -6.94
CA ILE A 8 16.48 6.57 -7.29
C ILE A 8 15.78 5.77 -8.41
N TYR A 9 14.48 5.49 -8.25
CA TYR A 9 13.72 4.72 -9.24
C TYR A 9 13.48 5.52 -10.52
N GLY A 10 13.34 6.85 -10.44
CA GLY A 10 13.25 7.73 -11.60
C GLY A 10 14.53 7.72 -12.43
N VAL A 11 15.69 7.83 -11.77
CA VAL A 11 17.00 7.72 -12.43
C VAL A 11 17.20 6.33 -13.04
N ALA A 12 16.80 5.26 -12.36
CA ALA A 12 16.85 3.90 -12.91
C ALA A 12 15.96 3.74 -14.16
N GLY A 13 14.75 4.31 -14.15
CA GLY A 13 13.87 4.31 -15.31
C GLY A 13 14.44 5.09 -16.51
N LEU A 14 15.06 6.25 -16.26
CA LEU A 14 15.76 7.01 -17.30
C LEU A 14 17.00 6.26 -17.82
N TRP A 15 17.76 5.61 -16.94
CA TRP A 15 18.89 4.79 -17.33
C TRP A 15 18.48 3.63 -18.24
N PHE A 16 17.34 2.99 -17.97
CA PHE A 16 16.78 1.98 -18.88
C PHE A 16 16.48 2.52 -20.27
N LEU A 17 16.07 3.79 -20.41
CA LEU A 17 15.87 4.42 -21.72
C LEU A 17 17.21 4.67 -22.46
N LEU A 18 18.27 4.96 -21.70
CA LEU A 18 19.62 5.25 -22.20
C LEU A 18 20.42 3.98 -22.55
N LEU A 19 19.97 2.79 -22.17
CA LEU A 19 20.58 1.53 -22.62
C LEU A 19 20.62 1.45 -24.15
N ALA A 20 21.61 0.73 -24.69
CA ALA A 20 21.86 0.62 -26.12
C ALA A 20 20.59 0.27 -26.93
N SER A 21 20.55 0.69 -28.20
CA SER A 21 19.40 0.48 -29.07
C SER A 21 19.01 -1.00 -29.13
N PRO A 22 17.73 -1.34 -28.88
CA PRO A 22 17.29 -2.73 -28.87
C PRO A 22 17.50 -3.35 -30.25
N ARG A 23 18.00 -4.59 -30.28
CA ARG A 23 18.28 -5.33 -31.53
C ARG A 23 17.06 -6.09 -32.04
N SER A 24 16.02 -6.20 -31.22
CA SER A 24 14.75 -6.84 -31.55
C SER A 24 13.56 -6.09 -30.97
N LEU A 25 12.37 -6.31 -31.55
CA LEU A 25 11.11 -5.76 -31.02
C LEU A 25 10.81 -6.26 -29.60
N GLY A 26 11.17 -7.52 -29.28
CA GLY A 26 10.97 -8.09 -27.95
C GLY A 26 11.84 -7.40 -26.89
N GLU A 27 13.11 -7.15 -27.20
CA GLU A 27 14.02 -6.42 -26.32
C GLU A 27 13.58 -4.96 -26.13
N ALA A 28 13.08 -4.32 -27.18
CA ALA A 28 12.48 -2.99 -27.09
C ALA A 28 11.28 -2.99 -26.13
N ALA A 29 10.38 -3.97 -26.24
CA ALA A 29 9.23 -4.09 -25.36
C ALA A 29 9.64 -4.24 -23.88
N VAL A 30 10.63 -5.07 -23.57
CA VAL A 30 11.16 -5.22 -22.20
C VAL A 30 11.74 -3.90 -21.69
N LYS A 31 12.57 -3.24 -22.51
CA LYS A 31 13.20 -1.95 -22.17
C LYS A 31 12.16 -0.88 -21.82
N TYR A 32 11.15 -0.70 -22.68
CA TYR A 32 10.09 0.28 -22.45
C TYR A 32 9.16 -0.11 -21.30
N ALA A 33 8.88 -1.40 -21.09
CA ALA A 33 8.10 -1.87 -19.96
C ALA A 33 8.78 -1.51 -18.63
N PHE A 34 10.08 -1.82 -18.49
CA PHE A 34 10.84 -1.46 -17.28
C PHE A 34 10.89 0.05 -17.08
N ALA A 35 11.19 0.83 -18.12
CA ALA A 35 11.20 2.28 -18.04
C ALA A 35 9.84 2.84 -17.59
N ALA A 36 8.75 2.36 -18.18
CA ALA A 36 7.39 2.78 -17.82
C ALA A 36 7.04 2.42 -16.37
N ILE A 37 7.34 1.19 -15.94
CA ILE A 37 7.10 0.73 -14.55
C ILE A 37 7.85 1.61 -13.55
N LEU A 38 9.14 1.82 -13.77
CA LEU A 38 10.01 2.55 -12.84
C LEU A 38 9.66 4.03 -12.77
N LEU A 39 9.39 4.67 -13.92
CA LEU A 39 8.98 6.07 -13.97
C LEU A 39 7.58 6.27 -13.37
N PHE A 40 6.64 5.38 -13.66
CA PHE A 40 5.31 5.44 -13.07
C PHE A 40 5.34 5.22 -11.56
N PHE A 41 6.15 4.28 -11.08
CA PHE A 41 6.38 4.07 -9.65
C PHE A 41 7.01 5.30 -8.99
N ALA A 42 8.05 5.87 -9.60
CA ALA A 42 8.70 7.10 -9.13
C ALA A 42 7.71 8.26 -9.04
N TYR A 43 6.88 8.45 -10.06
CA TYR A 43 5.82 9.46 -10.08
C TYR A 43 4.81 9.25 -8.95
N ARG A 44 4.28 8.03 -8.80
CA ARG A 44 3.33 7.69 -7.72
C ARG A 44 3.95 7.93 -6.35
N ARG A 45 5.23 7.61 -6.17
CA ARG A 45 5.96 7.80 -4.91
C ARG A 45 6.27 9.26 -4.63
N PHE A 46 6.54 10.06 -5.67
CA PHE A 46 6.75 11.50 -5.56
C PHE A 46 5.45 12.24 -5.17
N ARG A 47 4.30 11.78 -5.68
CA ARG A 47 2.97 12.30 -5.30
C ARG A 47 2.44 11.78 -3.96
N ALA A 48 2.95 10.64 -3.48
CA ALA A 48 2.56 10.12 -2.16
C ALA A 48 3.03 11.05 -1.03
N SER A 49 2.26 11.11 0.07
CA SER A 49 2.59 11.96 1.22
C SER A 49 4.04 11.75 1.69
N SER A 50 4.69 12.85 2.07
CA SER A 50 6.09 12.90 2.50
C SER A 50 6.37 12.06 3.75
N LYS A 51 5.33 11.78 4.55
CA LYS A 51 5.43 11.09 5.82
C LYS A 51 5.03 9.62 5.67
N ASN A 52 5.68 8.76 6.44
CA ASN A 52 5.41 7.32 6.46
C ASN A 52 4.15 6.95 7.29
N ALA A 53 3.57 7.92 8.00
CA ALA A 53 2.36 7.74 8.79
C ALA A 53 1.13 8.12 7.96
N ALA A 54 -0.01 7.47 8.25
CA ALA A 54 -1.29 7.95 7.76
C ALA A 54 -1.60 9.30 8.42
N GLU A 55 -2.26 10.20 7.70
CA GLU A 55 -2.67 11.50 8.23
C GLU A 55 -4.20 11.59 8.13
N TYR A 56 -4.84 12.10 9.17
CA TYR A 56 -6.24 12.50 9.11
C TYR A 56 -6.35 14.00 9.37
N VAL A 57 -7.12 14.69 8.54
CA VAL A 57 -7.45 16.10 8.72
C VAL A 57 -8.88 16.18 9.18
N LYS A 58 -9.07 16.82 10.33
CA LYS A 58 -10.37 17.20 10.89
C LYS A 58 -10.75 18.57 10.37
N GLN A 59 -11.92 18.68 9.79
CA GLN A 59 -12.54 19.96 9.45
C GLN A 59 -13.95 19.98 10.05
N GLU A 60 -14.21 20.93 10.94
CA GLU A 60 -15.54 21.15 11.50
C GLU A 60 -16.34 21.99 10.50
N ASP A 61 -17.44 21.44 10.00
CA ASP A 61 -18.36 22.07 9.05
C ASP A 61 -19.75 22.15 9.70
N GLY A 62 -19.92 23.12 10.60
CA GLY A 62 -21.14 23.29 11.39
C GLY A 62 -21.45 22.11 12.31
N ALA A 63 -22.57 21.42 12.08
CA ALA A 63 -22.97 20.22 12.83
C ALA A 63 -22.24 18.94 12.36
N TRP A 64 -21.45 19.02 11.29
CA TRP A 64 -20.77 17.89 10.69
C TRP A 64 -19.27 17.93 10.95
N LEU A 65 -18.74 16.78 11.38
CA LEU A 65 -17.32 16.53 11.48
C LEU A 65 -16.85 15.89 10.16
N GLN A 66 -16.14 16.64 9.32
CA GLN A 66 -15.54 16.09 8.11
C GLN A 66 -14.14 15.54 8.40
N LEU A 67 -13.96 14.24 8.17
CA LEU A 67 -12.69 13.55 8.31
C LEU A 67 -12.16 13.19 6.92
N THR A 68 -11.00 13.75 6.58
CA THR A 68 -10.27 13.37 5.36
C THR A 68 -9.10 12.50 5.78
N VAL A 69 -9.12 11.23 5.39
CA VAL A 69 -8.09 10.26 5.75
C VAL A 69 -7.21 9.98 4.52
N VAL A 70 -5.91 10.26 4.69
CA VAL A 70 -4.88 9.96 3.70
C VAL A 70 -4.14 8.70 4.14
N PRO A 71 -4.20 7.61 3.35
CA PRO A 71 -3.57 6.34 3.72
C PRO A 71 -2.04 6.46 3.79
N ALA A 72 -1.43 5.68 4.68
CA ALA A 72 0.02 5.56 4.78
C ALA A 72 0.59 4.95 3.50
N ALA A 73 1.78 5.41 3.09
CA ALA A 73 2.45 4.87 1.92
C ALA A 73 2.71 3.35 2.05
N PRO A 74 2.54 2.56 0.98
CA PRO A 74 2.84 1.13 0.99
C PRO A 74 4.32 0.87 1.34
N PRO A 75 4.63 -0.11 2.21
CA PRO A 75 6.00 -0.54 2.44
C PRO A 75 6.52 -1.17 1.16
N ILE A 76 7.76 -0.86 0.82
CA ILE A 76 8.38 -1.37 -0.40
C ILE A 76 9.14 -2.64 -0.04
N LEU A 77 8.81 -3.73 -0.74
CA LEU A 77 9.62 -4.96 -0.74
C LEU A 77 10.88 -4.70 -1.58
N TRP A 78 11.83 -3.97 -1.02
CA TRP A 78 12.98 -3.43 -1.75
C TRP A 78 13.88 -4.52 -2.33
N PHE A 79 14.07 -5.64 -1.64
CA PHE A 79 14.94 -6.72 -2.08
C PHE A 79 14.47 -7.37 -3.40
N PRO A 80 13.23 -7.92 -3.49
CA PRO A 80 12.75 -8.49 -4.75
C PRO A 80 12.63 -7.42 -5.85
N ALA A 81 12.32 -6.16 -5.51
CA ALA A 81 12.30 -5.08 -6.48
C ALA A 81 13.69 -4.85 -7.11
N VAL A 82 14.73 -4.67 -6.29
CA VAL A 82 16.10 -4.45 -6.75
C VAL A 82 16.61 -5.65 -7.55
N LEU A 83 16.36 -6.87 -7.06
CA LEU A 83 16.78 -8.08 -7.76
C LEU A 83 16.13 -8.19 -9.15
N SER A 84 14.82 -7.93 -9.24
CA SER A 84 14.09 -7.98 -10.52
C SER A 84 14.59 -6.94 -11.51
N ILE A 85 14.95 -5.74 -11.03
CA ILE A 85 15.52 -4.67 -11.86
C ILE A 85 16.92 -5.04 -12.36
N ILE A 86 17.79 -5.58 -11.49
CA ILE A 86 19.15 -6.01 -11.87
C ILE A 86 19.09 -7.13 -12.91
N LEU A 87 18.24 -8.13 -12.70
CA LEU A 87 18.07 -9.24 -13.64
C LEU A 87 17.47 -8.77 -14.97
N GLY A 88 16.48 -7.86 -14.93
CA GLY A 88 15.93 -7.22 -16.13
C GLY A 88 16.97 -6.40 -16.90
N ALA A 89 17.83 -5.67 -16.19
CA ALA A 89 18.93 -4.91 -16.79
C ALA A 89 19.97 -5.84 -17.43
N GLY A 90 20.27 -6.98 -16.81
CA GLY A 90 21.11 -8.01 -17.37
C GLY A 90 20.56 -8.58 -18.68
N VAL A 91 19.23 -8.81 -18.74
CA VAL A 91 18.57 -9.27 -19.98
C VAL A 91 18.68 -8.23 -21.09
N VAL A 92 18.33 -6.96 -20.83
CA VAL A 92 18.39 -5.87 -21.83
C VAL A 92 19.85 -5.53 -22.22
N GLY A 93 20.80 -5.66 -21.29
CA GLY A 93 22.22 -5.38 -21.54
C GLY A 93 22.97 -6.54 -22.24
N SER A 94 22.45 -7.76 -22.17
CA SER A 94 23.11 -8.95 -22.74
C SER A 94 23.16 -8.95 -24.28
N GLY A 95 22.25 -8.22 -24.94
CA GLY A 95 22.12 -8.20 -26.40
C GLY A 95 21.73 -9.55 -27.02
N MET A 96 21.24 -10.50 -26.22
CA MET A 96 20.77 -11.83 -26.63
C MET A 96 19.28 -11.78 -27.00
N ALA A 97 18.98 -11.90 -28.30
CA ALA A 97 17.65 -11.67 -28.84
C ALA A 97 16.54 -12.60 -28.32
N TYR A 98 16.86 -13.78 -27.77
CA TYR A 98 15.88 -14.76 -27.29
C TYR A 98 15.52 -14.62 -25.80
N LEU A 99 16.23 -13.78 -25.03
CA LEU A 99 15.97 -13.61 -23.59
C LEU A 99 14.81 -12.65 -23.29
N TRP A 100 14.18 -12.07 -24.30
CA TRP A 100 13.10 -11.10 -24.13
C TRP A 100 11.91 -11.64 -23.32
N VAL A 101 11.57 -12.93 -23.46
CA VAL A 101 10.51 -13.58 -22.67
C VAL A 101 10.85 -13.55 -21.18
N LEU A 102 12.09 -13.89 -20.83
CA LEU A 102 12.58 -13.84 -19.46
C LEU A 102 12.60 -12.39 -18.93
N GLY A 103 12.97 -11.43 -19.79
CA GLY A 103 12.88 -10.01 -19.49
C GLY A 103 11.47 -9.54 -19.18
N LEU A 104 10.46 -10.01 -19.92
CA LEU A 104 9.05 -9.71 -19.65
C LEU A 104 8.57 -10.31 -18.33
N ILE A 105 9.05 -11.51 -17.96
CA ILE A 105 8.76 -12.11 -16.65
C ILE A 105 9.32 -11.22 -15.53
N PHE A 106 10.56 -10.73 -15.66
CA PHE A 106 11.12 -9.80 -14.66
C PHE A 106 10.41 -8.44 -14.64
N ALA A 107 9.97 -7.94 -15.78
CA ALA A 107 9.15 -6.74 -15.85
C ALA A 107 7.82 -6.94 -15.11
N LEU A 108 7.15 -8.08 -15.33
CA LEU A 108 5.92 -8.44 -14.62
C LEU A 108 6.16 -8.56 -13.11
N LEU A 109 7.23 -9.22 -12.68
CA LEU A 109 7.59 -9.30 -11.25
C LEU A 109 7.85 -7.91 -10.65
N THR A 110 8.53 -7.03 -11.39
CA THR A 110 8.78 -5.65 -10.97
C THR A 110 7.48 -4.86 -10.85
N TRP A 111 6.56 -5.02 -11.81
CA TRP A 111 5.22 -4.43 -11.77
C TRP A 111 4.46 -4.92 -10.54
N LEU A 112 4.41 -6.23 -10.30
CA LEU A 112 3.71 -6.81 -9.15
C LEU A 112 4.30 -6.26 -7.85
N VAL A 113 5.61 -6.37 -7.66
CA VAL A 113 6.28 -5.96 -6.42
C VAL A 113 6.19 -4.46 -6.13
N LEU A 114 6.29 -3.61 -7.16
CA LEU A 114 6.33 -2.15 -6.97
C LEU A 114 4.97 -1.47 -7.06
N LEU A 115 4.08 -1.95 -7.93
CA LEU A 115 2.85 -1.24 -8.27
C LEU A 115 1.60 -1.87 -7.67
N GLN A 116 1.61 -3.19 -7.43
CA GLN A 116 0.49 -3.84 -6.77
C GLN A 116 0.49 -3.52 -5.27
N ASP A 117 -0.64 -3.07 -4.75
CA ASP A 117 -0.82 -2.91 -3.30
C ASP A 117 -1.13 -4.27 -2.68
N HIS A 118 -0.16 -4.84 -1.96
CA HIS A 118 -0.29 -6.17 -1.36
C HIS A 118 -1.20 -6.16 -0.13
N ARG A 119 -1.62 -4.97 0.35
CA ARG A 119 -2.56 -4.83 1.47
C ARG A 119 -3.97 -5.28 1.13
N GLY A 120 -4.27 -5.59 -0.14
CA GLY A 120 -5.59 -6.04 -0.63
C GLY A 120 -6.68 -4.98 -0.44
N GLY A 121 -7.88 -5.15 -1.00
CA GLY A 121 -8.89 -4.06 -1.02
C GLY A 121 -8.42 -2.85 -1.83
N ASN A 122 -9.11 -1.71 -1.73
CA ASN A 122 -8.72 -0.46 -2.40
C ASN A 122 -8.27 0.58 -1.34
N PRO A 123 -7.14 0.37 -0.61
CA PRO A 123 -6.70 1.24 0.49
C PRO A 123 -5.95 2.47 -0.01
N THR A 124 -5.76 2.61 -1.32
CA THR A 124 -4.86 3.60 -1.91
C THR A 124 -5.57 4.95 -2.14
N ALA A 125 -6.90 4.98 -2.10
CA ALA A 125 -7.67 6.20 -2.33
C ALA A 125 -7.84 6.97 -1.02
N PRO A 126 -7.49 8.28 -0.99
CA PRO A 126 -7.93 9.17 0.09
C PRO A 126 -9.44 9.08 0.22
N ARG A 127 -9.95 8.84 1.44
CA ARG A 127 -11.39 8.80 1.71
C ARG A 127 -11.80 10.04 2.48
N ARG A 128 -12.98 10.54 2.14
CA ARG A 128 -13.65 11.63 2.85
C ARG A 128 -14.96 11.07 3.36
N PHE A 129 -15.21 11.24 4.64
CA PHE A 129 -16.48 10.91 5.24
C PHE A 129 -16.85 11.98 6.26
N ARG A 130 -18.15 12.15 6.47
CA ARG A 130 -18.70 13.11 7.41
C ARG A 130 -19.41 12.36 8.52
N VAL A 131 -19.25 12.82 9.74
CA VAL A 131 -19.85 12.21 10.92
C VAL A 131 -20.62 13.27 11.67
N ASN A 132 -21.83 12.93 12.09
CA ASN A 132 -22.71 13.76 12.91
C ASN A 132 -23.37 12.83 13.95
N PRO A 133 -23.82 13.33 15.10
CA PRO A 133 -24.65 12.57 16.05
C PRO A 133 -25.76 11.69 15.45
N GLU A 134 -26.30 12.03 14.27
CA GLU A 134 -27.35 11.26 13.58
C GLU A 134 -26.81 10.05 12.77
N GLY A 135 -25.53 10.05 12.38
CA GLY A 135 -24.98 9.01 11.49
C GLY A 135 -23.68 9.38 10.78
N ILE A 136 -23.27 8.51 9.85
CA ILE A 136 -22.04 8.64 9.06
C ILE A 136 -22.40 8.74 7.58
N GLU A 137 -21.90 9.75 6.89
CA GLU A 137 -22.01 9.87 5.44
C GLU A 137 -20.68 9.47 4.78
N THR A 138 -20.71 8.43 3.94
CA THR A 138 -19.52 7.94 3.20
C THR A 138 -19.90 7.59 1.76
N ASP A 139 -19.08 8.01 0.80
CA ASP A 139 -19.25 7.71 -0.63
C ASP A 139 -20.71 7.92 -1.15
N GLY A 140 -21.40 8.96 -0.66
CA GLY A 140 -22.78 9.29 -1.04
C GLY A 140 -23.88 8.47 -0.35
N THR A 141 -23.52 7.62 0.61
CA THR A 141 -24.47 6.82 1.42
C THR A 141 -24.49 7.34 2.85
N PHE A 142 -25.69 7.60 3.38
CA PHE A 142 -25.88 7.97 4.77
C PHE A 142 -26.23 6.73 5.61
N LEU A 143 -25.37 6.41 6.56
CA LEU A 143 -25.52 5.33 7.53
C LEU A 143 -26.08 5.93 8.82
N ARG A 144 -27.35 5.64 9.13
CA ARG A 144 -27.98 6.12 10.35
C ARG A 144 -27.36 5.46 11.57
N LYS A 145 -27.25 6.21 12.66
CA LYS A 145 -26.73 5.70 13.95
C LYS A 145 -27.46 4.44 14.43
N ASP A 146 -28.78 4.37 14.25
CA ASP A 146 -29.58 3.22 14.70
C ASP A 146 -29.25 1.92 13.94
N ASP A 147 -28.76 2.05 12.70
CA ASP A 147 -28.36 0.91 11.88
C ASP A 147 -26.92 0.47 12.19
N ILE A 148 -26.12 1.31 12.87
CA ILE A 148 -24.72 1.03 13.22
C ILE A 148 -24.68 0.11 14.43
N HIS A 149 -24.26 -1.13 14.20
CA HIS A 149 -24.15 -2.13 15.25
C HIS A 149 -22.76 -2.18 15.88
N ASP A 150 -21.71 -1.99 15.08
CA ASP A 150 -20.34 -2.14 15.55
C ASP A 150 -19.35 -1.31 14.73
N LEU A 151 -18.31 -0.80 15.41
CA LEU A 151 -17.18 -0.10 14.82
C LEU A 151 -15.93 -0.96 15.05
N ARG A 152 -15.42 -1.59 14.00
CA ARG A 152 -14.30 -2.53 14.09
C ARG A 152 -13.04 -1.99 13.46
N ILE A 153 -11.93 -2.14 14.18
CA ILE A 153 -10.59 -1.99 13.62
C ILE A 153 -10.11 -3.38 13.19
N ARG A 154 -9.86 -3.57 11.89
CA ARG A 154 -9.37 -4.86 11.36
C ARG A 154 -7.98 -4.71 10.74
N ASN A 155 -7.15 -5.73 10.94
CA ASN A 155 -5.87 -5.87 10.27
C ASN A 155 -5.67 -7.33 9.84
N LYS A 156 -5.70 -7.57 8.53
CA LYS A 156 -5.59 -8.93 7.96
C LYS A 156 -4.21 -9.57 8.14
N PHE A 157 -3.20 -8.79 8.55
CA PHE A 157 -1.85 -9.26 8.80
C PHE A 157 -1.49 -9.29 10.28
N ALA A 158 -2.40 -8.84 11.16
CA ALA A 158 -2.24 -8.99 12.61
C ALA A 158 -2.29 -10.48 12.98
N GLY A 159 -1.38 -10.91 13.84
CA GLY A 159 -1.14 -12.31 14.17
C GLY A 159 0.32 -12.69 13.92
N GLY A 160 1.06 -12.95 15.00
CA GLY A 160 2.45 -13.39 14.92
C GLY A 160 2.54 -14.74 14.23
N VAL A 161 3.39 -14.85 13.21
CA VAL A 161 3.83 -16.16 12.72
C VAL A 161 4.94 -16.61 13.65
N GLU A 162 4.66 -17.60 14.49
CA GLU A 162 5.67 -18.26 15.31
C GLU A 162 6.45 -19.20 14.40
N ILE A 163 7.72 -18.87 14.14
CA ILE A 163 8.64 -19.78 13.46
C ILE A 163 9.43 -20.49 14.54
N VAL A 164 9.22 -21.80 14.65
CA VAL A 164 10.05 -22.68 15.47
C VAL A 164 11.46 -22.66 14.88
N TYR A 165 12.39 -22.05 15.61
CA TYR A 165 13.78 -21.95 15.21
C TYR A 165 14.48 -23.29 15.44
N ASP A 166 14.89 -23.96 14.37
CA ASP A 166 15.83 -25.07 14.43
C ASP A 166 17.26 -24.54 14.27
N ALA A 167 18.06 -24.61 15.34
CA ALA A 167 19.43 -24.13 15.38
C ALA A 167 20.36 -24.84 14.38
N ASN A 168 20.00 -26.05 13.91
CA ASN A 168 20.83 -26.83 13.00
C ASN A 168 20.55 -26.54 11.52
N GLN A 169 19.37 -26.01 11.18
CA GLN A 169 18.99 -25.69 9.80
C GLN A 169 19.03 -24.20 9.49
N GLY A 170 19.03 -23.34 10.52
CA GLY A 170 18.89 -21.90 10.34
C GLY A 170 17.53 -21.54 9.71
N ILE A 171 17.21 -20.25 9.65
CA ILE A 171 16.01 -19.81 8.93
C ILE A 171 16.42 -19.41 7.52
N PRO A 172 15.84 -20.00 6.46
CA PRO A 172 16.13 -19.60 5.09
C PRO A 172 15.89 -18.10 4.90
N THR A 173 16.80 -17.43 4.20
CA THR A 173 16.74 -15.97 3.96
C THR A 173 15.44 -15.55 3.27
N GLY A 174 14.88 -16.40 2.40
CA GLY A 174 13.57 -16.13 1.78
C GLY A 174 12.41 -16.10 2.78
N VAL A 175 12.46 -16.94 3.82
CA VAL A 175 11.44 -17.01 4.88
C VAL A 175 11.56 -15.79 5.80
N THR A 176 12.77 -15.41 6.20
CA THR A 176 12.98 -14.21 7.03
C THR A 176 12.56 -12.93 6.30
N MET A 177 12.85 -12.83 5.00
CA MET A 177 12.43 -11.69 4.18
C MET A 177 10.91 -11.65 3.95
N GLY A 178 10.27 -12.79 3.72
CA GLY A 178 8.82 -12.88 3.61
C GLY A 178 8.11 -12.44 4.90
N LEU A 179 8.65 -12.84 6.06
CA LEU A 179 8.18 -12.36 7.37
C LEU A 179 8.38 -10.86 7.57
N ALA A 180 9.56 -10.34 7.21
CA ALA A 180 9.84 -8.91 7.32
C ALA A 180 8.87 -8.08 6.46
N GLY A 181 8.60 -8.53 5.23
CA GLY A 181 7.59 -7.93 4.36
C GLY A 181 6.17 -7.98 4.95
N ARG A 182 5.79 -9.12 5.52
CA ARG A 182 4.48 -9.26 6.20
C ARG A 182 4.37 -8.37 7.43
N ARG A 183 5.42 -8.24 8.24
CA ARG A 183 5.47 -7.34 9.40
C ARG A 183 5.34 -5.87 8.97
N ALA A 184 6.10 -5.46 7.96
CA ALA A 184 6.01 -4.11 7.42
C ALA A 184 4.61 -3.82 6.83
N LEU A 185 3.93 -4.80 6.24
CA LEU A 185 2.54 -4.65 5.82
C LEU A 185 1.58 -4.56 7.01
N ALA A 186 1.81 -5.34 8.07
CA ALA A 186 0.98 -5.33 9.27
C ALA A 186 0.98 -3.98 9.98
N GLU A 187 2.10 -3.23 9.97
CA GLU A 187 2.18 -1.91 10.61
C GLU A 187 1.24 -0.87 10.01
N VAL A 188 0.82 -1.04 8.74
CA VAL A 188 0.18 0.01 7.93
C VAL A 188 -1.01 -0.52 7.10
N ALA A 189 -1.56 -1.67 7.50
CA ALA A 189 -2.71 -2.30 6.86
C ALA A 189 -3.97 -2.29 7.73
N TYR A 190 -4.01 -1.46 8.77
CA TYR A 190 -5.21 -1.29 9.57
C TYR A 190 -6.34 -0.63 8.77
N ARG A 191 -7.57 -1.03 9.08
CA ARG A 191 -8.80 -0.49 8.49
C ARG A 191 -9.82 -0.23 9.58
N VAL A 192 -10.60 0.82 9.39
CA VAL A 192 -11.77 1.14 10.21
C VAL A 192 -13.00 0.81 9.38
N GLU A 193 -13.77 -0.16 9.87
CA GLU A 193 -14.99 -0.65 9.25
C GLU A 193 -16.18 -0.37 10.19
N VAL A 194 -17.29 0.06 9.61
CA VAL A 194 -18.57 0.19 10.31
C VAL A 194 -19.51 -0.88 9.80
N GLU A 195 -20.05 -1.67 10.72
CA GLU A 195 -21.10 -2.62 10.41
C GLU A 195 -22.45 -1.93 10.61
N ALA A 196 -23.16 -1.73 9.49
CA ALA A 196 -24.48 -1.13 9.49
C ALA A 196 -25.47 -1.99 8.69
N ALA A 197 -26.66 -2.23 9.25
CA ALA A 197 -27.70 -3.04 8.61
C ALA A 197 -27.21 -4.42 8.10
N GLY A 198 -26.32 -5.07 8.87
CA GLY A 198 -25.73 -6.38 8.52
C GLY A 198 -24.67 -6.36 7.40
N LYS A 199 -24.19 -5.18 6.98
CA LYS A 199 -23.11 -5.03 6.00
C LYS A 199 -21.94 -4.23 6.58
N ALA A 200 -20.72 -4.68 6.30
CA ALA A 200 -19.51 -3.96 6.67
C ALA A 200 -19.14 -2.92 5.61
N TYR A 201 -19.06 -1.66 6.00
CA TYR A 201 -18.64 -0.53 5.20
C TYR A 201 -17.23 -0.08 5.62
N VAL A 202 -16.29 -0.04 4.68
CA VAL A 202 -14.92 0.42 4.96
C VAL A 202 -14.89 1.95 4.96
N LEU A 203 -14.66 2.58 6.10
CA LEU A 203 -14.57 4.05 6.19
C LEU A 203 -13.16 4.55 5.84
N ALA A 204 -12.15 3.85 6.32
CA ALA A 204 -10.75 4.18 6.07
C ALA A 204 -9.90 2.90 6.06
N ALA A 205 -8.84 2.91 5.25
CA ALA A 205 -7.95 1.77 5.10
C ALA A 205 -6.51 2.21 4.83
N GLY A 206 -5.54 1.34 5.08
CA GLY A 206 -4.12 1.68 4.93
C GLY A 206 -3.59 2.57 6.06
N LEU A 207 -4.14 2.39 7.26
CA LEU A 207 -3.81 3.15 8.46
C LEU A 207 -2.70 2.44 9.25
N ASP A 208 -1.91 3.22 9.97
CA ASP A 208 -1.16 2.74 11.13
C ASP A 208 -2.08 2.59 12.35
N GLU A 209 -1.66 1.79 13.33
CA GLU A 209 -2.47 1.46 14.50
C GLU A 209 -2.93 2.70 15.28
N VAL A 210 -2.03 3.67 15.46
CA VAL A 210 -2.31 4.91 16.21
C VAL A 210 -3.34 5.74 15.47
N THR A 211 -3.19 5.92 14.15
CA THR A 211 -4.17 6.64 13.34
C THR A 211 -5.52 5.92 13.27
N ALA A 212 -5.54 4.60 13.18
CA ALA A 212 -6.79 3.82 13.20
C ALA A 212 -7.55 4.00 14.52
N LYS A 213 -6.85 3.95 15.66
CA LYS A 213 -7.45 4.21 16.98
C LYS A 213 -7.91 5.67 17.13
N GLY A 214 -7.12 6.62 16.63
CA GLY A 214 -7.48 8.04 16.61
C GLY A 214 -8.75 8.30 15.82
N VAL A 215 -8.85 7.78 14.59
CA VAL A 215 -10.04 7.90 13.75
C VAL A 215 -11.27 7.24 14.40
N ALA A 216 -11.11 6.04 14.96
CA ALA A 216 -12.21 5.37 15.67
C ALA A 216 -12.70 6.16 16.90
N THR A 217 -11.77 6.75 17.65
CA THR A 217 -12.08 7.57 18.83
C THR A 217 -12.84 8.84 18.43
N GLU A 218 -12.44 9.52 17.36
CA GLU A 218 -13.13 10.72 16.87
C GLU A 218 -14.52 10.38 16.32
N ILE A 219 -14.69 9.24 15.64
CA ILE A 219 -16.00 8.72 15.22
C ILE A 219 -16.88 8.43 16.44
N GLY A 220 -16.34 7.75 17.45
CA GLY A 220 -17.07 7.42 18.68
C GLY A 220 -17.55 8.66 19.44
N LYS A 221 -16.67 9.68 19.57
CA LYS A 221 -17.03 10.99 20.15
C LYS A 221 -18.12 11.68 19.35
N ALA A 222 -17.99 11.74 18.02
CA ALA A 222 -18.96 12.41 17.16
C ALA A 222 -20.33 11.72 17.16
N LEU A 223 -20.37 10.39 17.30
CA LEU A 223 -21.62 9.62 17.34
C LEU A 223 -22.21 9.46 18.75
N ASN A 224 -21.54 9.98 19.81
CA ASN A 224 -21.88 9.69 21.21
C ASN A 224 -22.01 8.18 21.46
N LEU A 225 -21.13 7.37 20.86
CA LEU A 225 -21.05 5.93 21.12
C LEU A 225 -20.07 5.70 22.28
N ALA A 226 -20.53 5.08 23.36
CA ALA A 226 -19.65 4.60 24.41
C ALA A 226 -18.72 3.53 23.81
N MET A 227 -17.42 3.78 23.75
CA MET A 227 -16.46 2.78 23.25
C MET A 227 -16.50 1.54 24.16
N PRO A 228 -16.54 0.31 23.61
CA PRO A 228 -16.25 -0.88 24.40
C PRO A 228 -14.78 -0.81 24.85
N ALA A 229 -14.59 -0.98 26.16
CA ALA A 229 -13.27 -1.12 26.75
C ALA A 229 -12.66 -2.48 26.38
N SER A 230 -11.37 -2.45 26.05
CA SER A 230 -10.40 -3.55 25.91
C SER A 230 -10.67 -4.64 24.87
#